data_AF-A0A1E5PM57-F1
#
_entry.id   AF-A0A1E5PM57-F1
#
_cell.length_a   1.000
_cell.length_b   1.000
_cell.length_c   1.000
_cell.angle_alpha   90.00
_cell.angle_beta   90.00
_cell.angle_gamma   90.00
#
_symmetry.space_group_name_H-M   'P 1'
#
loop_
_entity.id
_entity.type
_entity.pdbx_description
1 polymer ?
#
loop_
_entity_poly.entity_id
_entity_poly.type
_entity_poly.pdbx_seq_one_letter_code
_entity_poly.pdbx_strand_id
1 'polypeptide(L)'
;MDHGVVGPGGSRPMVVRVPVEPVEAAMEADAVDAVKRAGDVVVRGPLFGVAEQGPGDGPRWRMAVAVTAGCPQQARDALNTRLWFRAKDDARDRAERRALLAAVARLETERVDDLEAAGTRYRVVRAEEYAASGPGGIEQPRPTDPEPPVPDWDRAAKGPEIDDGLVLDPDAPVTPSQAVERLALRDLCYAGERFPEDVRADARRALDTHPDVLLLPAAFTVAEQSAGGWRPVSGPHESAHAARRSLDFALTWMWPRMRGHIPDDADPQADARTWARDGAAPADRRAARLAAYAEAADTLRAGRVNRLEFEGAVYQIVRTRRLLRWGPDGPEGPRPSDVNSQDPARIHLALDEDGNVIPED
;
A
#
# COMPACT_ATOMS: atom_id res chain seq x y z
N MET A 1 -22.55 16.70 -20.17
CA MET A 1 -23.75 15.91 -19.89
C MET A 1 -23.98 16.01 -18.40
N ASP A 2 -25.16 16.46 -18.00
CA ASP A 2 -25.51 16.68 -16.60
C ASP A 2 -25.67 15.32 -15.92
N HIS A 3 -24.69 14.94 -15.09
CA HIS A 3 -24.75 13.71 -14.31
C HIS A 3 -25.72 13.97 -13.15
N GLY A 4 -26.98 13.64 -13.40
CA GLY A 4 -28.08 13.83 -12.46
C GLY A 4 -27.70 13.36 -11.06
N VAL A 5 -28.05 14.20 -10.08
CA VAL A 5 -27.87 13.98 -8.65
C VAL A 5 -28.33 12.56 -8.30
N VAL A 6 -27.38 11.70 -7.95
CA VAL A 6 -27.65 10.34 -7.49
C VAL A 6 -28.45 10.46 -6.19
N GLY A 7 -29.72 10.05 -6.24
CA GLY A 7 -30.57 10.00 -5.06
C GLY A 7 -30.03 9.01 -4.02
N PRO A 8 -30.43 9.17 -2.74
CA PRO A 8 -30.01 8.25 -1.69
C PRO A 8 -30.45 6.81 -2.03
N GLY A 9 -29.48 5.92 -2.25
CA GLY A 9 -29.70 4.50 -2.55
C GLY A 9 -29.48 4.08 -4.01
N GLY A 10 -29.16 5.00 -4.92
CA GLY A 10 -28.78 4.65 -6.29
C GLY A 10 -27.30 4.31 -6.42
N SER A 11 -26.97 3.19 -7.06
CA SER A 11 -25.58 2.90 -7.48
C SER A 11 -25.07 3.95 -8.47
N ARG A 12 -23.83 4.43 -8.31
CA ARG A 12 -23.23 5.31 -9.34
C ARG A 12 -23.12 4.58 -10.67
N PRO A 13 -23.53 5.22 -11.79
CA PRO A 13 -23.37 4.63 -13.11
C PRO A 13 -21.89 4.52 -13.46
N MET A 14 -21.51 3.41 -14.09
CA MET A 14 -20.14 3.18 -14.55
C MET A 14 -20.04 3.45 -16.05
N VAL A 15 -19.13 4.33 -16.45
CA VAL A 15 -18.81 4.56 -17.86
C VAL A 15 -17.75 3.55 -18.29
N VAL A 16 -18.12 2.64 -19.19
CA VAL A 16 -17.19 1.65 -19.75
C VAL A 16 -16.69 2.12 -21.10
N ARG A 17 -15.36 2.23 -21.24
CA ARG A 17 -14.69 2.57 -22.50
C ARG A 17 -13.86 1.38 -22.97
N VAL A 18 -14.02 1.02 -24.24
CA VAL A 18 -13.16 0.01 -24.88
C VAL A 18 -11.80 0.64 -25.19
N PRO A 19 -10.69 0.08 -24.69
CA PRO A 19 -9.35 0.56 -25.02
C PRO A 19 -9.04 0.35 -26.50
N VAL A 20 -8.54 1.40 -27.17
CA VAL A 20 -8.14 1.36 -28.59
C VAL A 20 -6.67 1.68 -28.79
N GLU A 21 -6.05 2.37 -27.82
CA GLU A 21 -4.62 2.64 -27.86
C GLU A 21 -3.82 1.34 -27.66
N PRO A 22 -2.76 1.08 -28.44
CA PRO A 22 -2.10 -0.23 -28.45
C PRO A 22 -1.65 -0.73 -27.08
N VAL A 23 -1.11 0.16 -26.24
CA VAL A 23 -0.65 -0.19 -24.89
C VAL A 23 -1.84 -0.53 -23.99
N GLU A 24 -2.89 0.29 -23.98
CA GLU A 24 -4.07 0.01 -23.17
C GLU A 24 -4.81 -1.25 -23.64
N ALA A 25 -4.86 -1.50 -24.95
CA ALA A 25 -5.47 -2.70 -25.53
C ALA A 25 -4.70 -3.97 -25.13
N ALA A 26 -3.37 -3.91 -25.10
CA ALA A 26 -2.54 -5.02 -24.60
C ALA A 26 -2.77 -5.27 -23.10
N MET A 27 -2.83 -4.21 -22.28
CA MET A 27 -3.14 -4.32 -20.86
C MET A 27 -4.53 -4.92 -20.60
N GLU A 28 -5.52 -4.56 -21.41
CA GLU A 28 -6.86 -5.13 -21.33
C GLU A 28 -6.89 -6.61 -21.74
N ALA A 29 -6.15 -7.00 -22.78
CA ALA A 29 -6.01 -8.41 -23.17
C ALA A 29 -5.37 -9.25 -22.04
N ASP A 30 -4.28 -8.76 -21.45
CA ASP A 30 -3.64 -9.37 -20.29
C ASP A 30 -4.60 -9.48 -19.10
N ALA A 31 -5.44 -8.46 -18.89
CA ALA A 31 -6.45 -8.46 -17.84
C ALA A 31 -7.56 -9.49 -18.07
N VAL A 32 -8.06 -9.61 -19.31
CA VAL A 32 -9.04 -10.63 -19.68
C VAL A 32 -8.49 -12.03 -19.45
N ASP A 33 -7.23 -12.29 -19.85
CA ASP A 33 -6.61 -13.59 -19.65
C ASP A 33 -6.34 -13.91 -18.19
N ALA A 34 -6.04 -12.90 -17.36
CA ALA A 34 -5.95 -13.06 -15.92
C ALA A 34 -7.31 -13.39 -15.29
N VAL A 35 -8.39 -12.72 -15.69
CA VAL A 35 -9.75 -13.00 -15.22
C VAL A 35 -10.17 -14.43 -15.55
N LYS A 36 -9.84 -14.95 -16.74
CA LYS A 36 -10.12 -16.35 -17.11
C LYS A 36 -9.38 -17.37 -16.23
N ARG A 37 -8.21 -17.01 -15.72
CA ARG A 37 -7.36 -17.86 -14.87
C ARG A 37 -7.75 -17.77 -13.39
N ALA A 38 -8.32 -16.64 -12.99
CA ALA A 38 -8.83 -16.45 -11.64
C ALA A 38 -10.08 -17.31 -11.42
N GLY A 39 -10.12 -18.02 -10.30
CA GLY A 39 -11.29 -18.76 -9.83
C GLY A 39 -11.91 -18.18 -8.57
N ASP A 40 -11.14 -17.39 -7.82
CA ASP A 40 -11.56 -16.78 -6.55
C ASP A 40 -10.73 -15.52 -6.25
N VAL A 41 -11.07 -14.82 -5.17
CA VAL A 41 -10.27 -13.74 -4.58
C VAL A 41 -9.91 -14.07 -3.14
N VAL A 42 -8.67 -13.77 -2.77
CA VAL A 42 -8.21 -13.85 -1.38
C VAL A 42 -8.07 -12.45 -0.82
N VAL A 43 -8.71 -12.19 0.32
CA VAL A 43 -8.65 -10.89 1.00
C VAL A 43 -7.71 -11.00 2.18
N ARG A 44 -6.72 -10.10 2.24
CA ARG A 44 -5.80 -10.00 3.38
C ARG A 44 -6.46 -9.26 4.54
N GLY A 45 -7.09 -8.13 4.26
CA GLY A 45 -7.59 -7.21 5.27
C GLY A 45 -7.44 -5.74 4.84
N PRO A 46 -7.83 -4.80 5.71
CA PRO A 46 -7.74 -3.39 5.41
C PRO A 46 -6.31 -2.87 5.43
N LEU A 47 -6.04 -1.94 4.52
CA LEU A 47 -4.94 -1.00 4.55
C LEU A 47 -5.49 0.42 4.64
N PHE A 48 -4.67 1.32 5.16
CA PHE A 48 -5.02 2.72 5.40
C PHE A 48 -4.04 3.64 4.70
N GLY A 49 -4.56 4.78 4.24
CA GLY A 49 -3.78 5.88 3.68
C GLY A 49 -4.50 7.19 3.97
N VAL A 50 -4.09 8.28 3.31
CA VAL A 50 -4.76 9.57 3.46
C VAL A 50 -5.03 10.17 2.10
N ALA A 51 -6.29 10.53 1.86
CA ALA A 51 -6.71 11.28 0.70
C ALA A 51 -6.91 12.75 1.06
N GLU A 52 -6.59 13.64 0.13
CA GLU A 52 -6.81 15.08 0.23
C GLU A 52 -7.79 15.58 -0.84
N GLN A 53 -8.55 16.61 -0.50
CA GLN A 53 -9.49 17.30 -1.38
C GLN A 53 -9.33 18.80 -1.17
N GLY A 54 -8.90 19.49 -2.22
CA GLY A 54 -8.68 20.93 -2.22
C GLY A 54 -9.84 21.73 -2.79
N PRO A 55 -9.77 23.07 -2.72
CA PRO A 55 -10.77 23.95 -3.30
C PRO A 55 -10.81 23.77 -4.82
N GLY A 56 -11.98 23.41 -5.35
CA GLY A 56 -12.19 23.24 -6.80
C GLY A 56 -11.98 21.82 -7.34
N ASP A 57 -11.64 20.85 -6.50
CA ASP A 57 -11.52 19.45 -6.94
C ASP A 57 -12.86 18.79 -7.27
N GLY A 58 -13.97 19.37 -6.79
CA GLY A 58 -15.30 18.81 -6.93
C GLY A 58 -15.41 17.51 -6.13
N PRO A 59 -15.95 16.41 -6.70
CA PRO A 59 -16.05 15.13 -6.00
C PRO A 59 -14.74 14.34 -5.94
N ARG A 60 -13.68 14.81 -6.61
CA ARG A 60 -12.41 14.09 -6.72
C ARG A 60 -11.56 14.28 -5.47
N TRP A 61 -10.78 13.25 -5.17
CA TRP A 61 -9.78 13.26 -4.11
C TRP A 61 -8.42 12.89 -4.72
N ARG A 62 -7.32 13.21 -4.03
CA ARG A 62 -5.98 12.77 -4.40
C ARG A 62 -5.32 12.04 -3.24
N MET A 63 -4.51 11.04 -3.51
CA MET A 63 -3.75 10.38 -2.45
C MET A 63 -2.63 11.31 -1.96
N ALA A 64 -2.66 11.64 -0.67
CA ALA A 64 -1.65 12.42 0.03
C ALA A 64 -0.63 11.50 0.74
N VAL A 65 -1.12 10.36 1.23
CA VAL A 65 -0.32 9.27 1.82
C VAL A 65 -0.84 7.96 1.24
N ALA A 66 0.06 7.13 0.74
CA ALA A 66 -0.30 5.87 0.09
C ALA A 66 -1.11 4.93 0.99
N VAL A 67 -1.97 4.10 0.37
CA VAL A 67 -2.80 3.14 1.11
C VAL A 67 -2.00 1.87 1.40
N THR A 68 -1.11 1.95 2.40
CA THR A 68 -0.17 0.89 2.79
C THR A 68 -0.05 0.66 4.29
N ALA A 69 -0.60 1.55 5.12
CA ALA A 69 -0.55 1.43 6.57
C ALA A 69 -1.42 0.26 7.05
N GLY A 70 -0.94 -0.48 8.05
CA GLY A 70 -1.64 -1.63 8.62
C GLY A 70 -2.72 -1.27 9.65
N CYS A 71 -2.77 -0.01 10.09
CA CYS A 71 -3.80 0.50 10.99
C CYS A 71 -4.11 1.99 10.73
N PRO A 72 -5.24 2.52 11.21
CA PRO A 72 -5.60 3.92 11.03
C PRO A 72 -4.57 4.89 11.63
N GLN A 73 -4.05 4.59 12.83
CA GLN A 73 -3.11 5.50 13.49
C GLN A 73 -1.81 5.68 12.70
N GLN A 74 -1.29 4.64 12.05
CA GLN A 74 -0.12 4.76 11.17
C GLN A 74 -0.37 5.73 9.99
N ALA A 75 -1.59 5.77 9.44
CA ALA A 75 -1.95 6.74 8.40
C ALA A 75 -2.06 8.17 8.96
N ARG A 76 -2.57 8.34 10.19
CA ARG A 76 -2.61 9.64 10.88
C ARG A 76 -1.20 10.16 11.19
N ASP A 77 -0.29 9.29 11.62
CA ASP A 77 1.11 9.62 11.90
C ASP A 77 1.86 10.04 10.62
N ALA A 78 1.56 9.38 9.49
CA ALA A 78 2.08 9.77 8.19
C ALA A 78 1.52 11.13 7.71
N LEU A 79 0.22 11.41 7.94
CA LEU A 79 -0.35 12.74 7.68
C LEU A 79 0.28 13.80 8.58
N ASN A 80 0.48 13.52 9.86
CA ASN A 80 1.16 14.42 10.79
C ASN A 80 2.54 14.81 10.22
N THR A 81 3.33 13.81 9.84
CA THR A 81 4.66 14.01 9.24
C THR A 81 4.59 14.86 7.98
N ARG A 82 3.65 14.55 7.07
CA ARG A 82 3.45 15.32 5.83
C ARG A 82 3.11 16.78 6.11
N LEU A 83 2.17 17.05 7.02
CA LEU A 83 1.76 18.41 7.37
C LEU A 83 2.86 19.18 8.09
N TRP A 84 3.65 18.50 8.93
CA TRP A 84 4.80 19.10 9.60
C TRP A 84 5.88 19.54 8.60
N PHE A 85 6.27 18.68 7.66
CA PHE A 85 7.24 19.05 6.62
C PHE A 85 6.69 20.15 5.70
N ARG A 86 5.41 20.10 5.34
CA ARG A 86 4.77 21.19 4.58
C ARG A 86 4.81 22.51 5.36
N ALA A 87 4.56 22.49 6.67
CA ALA A 87 4.62 23.69 7.51
C ALA A 87 6.04 24.29 7.58
N LYS A 88 7.04 23.40 7.65
CA LYS A 88 8.46 23.77 7.71
C LYS A 88 8.98 24.32 6.39
N ASP A 89 8.77 23.58 5.30
CA ASP A 89 9.50 23.77 4.05
C ASP A 89 8.67 24.46 2.95
N ASP A 90 7.33 24.32 2.96
CA ASP A 90 6.47 24.71 1.83
C ASP A 90 5.41 25.78 2.15
N ALA A 91 5.21 26.13 3.43
CA ALA A 91 4.18 27.09 3.82
C ALA A 91 4.46 28.48 3.24
N ARG A 92 3.48 29.04 2.49
CA ARG A 92 3.64 30.31 1.77
C ARG A 92 3.72 31.52 2.69
N ASP A 93 3.00 31.46 3.82
CA ASP A 93 2.96 32.53 4.81
C ASP A 93 2.75 31.98 6.22
N ARG A 94 2.84 32.86 7.22
CA ARG A 94 2.63 32.50 8.64
C ARG A 94 1.21 32.02 8.92
N ALA A 95 0.20 32.45 8.17
CA ALA A 95 -1.18 32.03 8.39
C ALA A 95 -1.38 30.57 7.96
N GLU A 96 -0.88 30.19 6.79
CA GLU A 96 -0.84 28.82 6.32
C GLU A 96 -0.03 27.93 7.27
N ARG A 97 1.16 28.37 7.70
CA ARG A 97 1.99 27.63 8.65
C ARG A 97 1.24 27.36 9.96
N ARG A 98 0.59 28.37 10.54
CA ARG A 98 -0.22 28.19 11.77
C ARG A 98 -1.38 27.22 11.59
N ALA A 99 -2.05 27.26 10.44
CA ALA A 99 -3.13 26.33 10.15
C ALA A 99 -2.61 24.89 10.06
N LEU A 100 -1.46 24.67 9.41
CA LEU A 100 -0.82 23.35 9.33
C LEU A 100 -0.33 22.87 10.70
N LEU A 101 0.29 23.73 11.51
CA LEU A 101 0.75 23.37 12.86
C LEU A 101 -0.39 23.08 13.83
N ALA A 102 -1.51 23.79 13.73
CA ALA A 102 -2.71 23.48 14.50
C ALA A 102 -3.27 22.10 14.14
N ALA A 103 -3.24 21.73 12.86
CA ALA A 103 -3.61 20.41 12.39
C ALA A 103 -2.67 19.31 12.90
N VAL A 104 -1.35 19.56 12.88
CA VAL A 104 -0.34 18.67 13.48
C VAL A 104 -0.63 18.46 14.97
N ALA A 105 -0.81 19.53 15.75
CA ALA A 105 -1.08 19.43 17.20
C ALA A 105 -2.33 18.59 17.53
N ARG A 106 -3.37 18.68 16.69
CA ARG A 106 -4.55 17.80 16.83
C ARG A 106 -4.21 16.33 16.57
N LEU A 107 -3.46 16.04 15.51
CA LEU A 107 -3.05 14.65 15.19
C LEU A 107 -2.15 14.03 16.26
N GLU A 108 -1.45 14.84 17.06
CA GLU A 108 -0.61 14.36 18.18
C GLU A 108 -1.42 13.96 19.42
N THR A 109 -2.70 14.33 19.50
CA THR A 109 -3.53 14.19 20.71
C THR A 109 -4.87 13.49 20.47
N GLU A 110 -5.37 13.53 19.24
CA GLU A 110 -6.70 13.03 18.86
C GLU A 110 -6.58 12.01 17.73
N ARG A 111 -7.47 11.01 17.73
CA ARG A 111 -7.64 10.07 16.61
C ARG A 111 -8.55 10.69 15.54
N VAL A 112 -8.05 11.70 14.84
CA VAL A 112 -8.82 12.45 13.82
C VAL A 112 -8.75 11.75 12.48
N ASP A 113 -9.92 11.39 11.92
CA ASP A 113 -10.03 10.74 10.60
C ASP A 113 -10.39 11.71 9.47
N ASP A 114 -11.02 12.83 9.79
CA ASP A 114 -11.34 13.92 8.86
C ASP A 114 -10.81 15.24 9.46
N LEU A 115 -9.94 15.93 8.72
CA LEU A 115 -9.25 17.14 9.18
C LEU A 115 -9.18 18.16 8.04
N GLU A 116 -9.47 19.43 8.33
CA GLU A 116 -9.22 20.52 7.38
C GLU A 116 -8.02 21.35 7.85
N ALA A 117 -7.09 21.62 6.93
CA ALA A 117 -5.95 22.49 7.19
C ALA A 117 -5.62 23.30 5.93
N ALA A 118 -5.47 24.63 6.08
CA ALA A 118 -5.17 25.54 4.99
C ALA A 118 -6.10 25.39 3.75
N GLY A 119 -7.40 25.18 4.00
CA GLY A 119 -8.43 25.01 2.96
C GLY A 119 -8.38 23.67 2.23
N THR A 120 -7.57 22.71 2.70
CA THR A 120 -7.52 21.33 2.18
C THR A 120 -8.14 20.39 3.20
N ARG A 121 -9.10 19.57 2.77
CA ARG A 121 -9.67 18.49 3.56
C ARG A 121 -8.81 17.25 3.40
N TYR A 122 -8.43 16.64 4.50
CA TYR A 122 -7.73 15.36 4.57
C TYR A 122 -8.65 14.33 5.21
N ARG A 123 -8.65 13.13 4.67
CA ARG A 123 -9.37 11.98 5.22
C ARG A 123 -8.46 10.77 5.29
N VAL A 124 -8.41 10.10 6.43
CA VAL A 124 -7.88 8.73 6.52
C VAL A 124 -8.81 7.84 5.71
N VAL A 125 -8.29 7.16 4.71
CA VAL A 125 -9.07 6.28 3.82
C VAL A 125 -8.74 4.83 4.08
N ARG A 126 -9.75 3.97 3.89
CA ARG A 126 -9.68 2.54 4.10
C ARG A 126 -9.85 1.80 2.78
N ALA A 127 -8.98 0.82 2.50
CA ALA A 127 -9.14 -0.08 1.37
C ALA A 127 -8.85 -1.53 1.74
N GLU A 128 -9.60 -2.47 1.19
CA GLU A 128 -9.34 -3.91 1.35
C GLU A 128 -8.22 -4.33 0.40
N GLU A 129 -7.11 -4.85 0.91
CA GLU A 129 -6.09 -5.51 0.09
C GLU A 129 -6.56 -6.92 -0.26
N TYR A 130 -6.56 -7.24 -1.56
CA TYR A 130 -6.93 -8.54 -2.08
C TYR A 130 -6.04 -8.95 -3.26
N ALA A 131 -6.08 -10.22 -3.62
CA ALA A 131 -5.45 -10.74 -4.82
C ALA A 131 -6.37 -11.77 -5.50
N ALA A 132 -6.29 -11.85 -6.83
CA ALA A 132 -6.94 -12.95 -7.54
C ALA A 132 -6.20 -14.26 -7.24
N SER A 133 -6.95 -15.36 -7.17
CA SER A 133 -6.42 -16.69 -6.91
C SER A 133 -7.09 -17.70 -7.83
N GLY A 134 -6.38 -18.79 -8.14
CA GLY A 134 -6.91 -19.88 -8.96
C GLY A 134 -6.13 -21.18 -8.75
N PRO A 135 -6.32 -22.19 -9.61
CA PRO A 135 -5.63 -23.47 -9.52
C PRO A 135 -4.09 -23.35 -9.53
N GLY A 136 -3.56 -22.29 -10.15
CA GLY A 136 -2.13 -21.97 -10.18
C GLY A 136 -1.60 -21.18 -8.96
N GLY A 137 -2.43 -20.95 -7.95
CA GLY A 137 -2.11 -20.13 -6.78
C GLY A 137 -2.55 -18.67 -6.94
N ILE A 138 -1.95 -17.79 -6.13
CA ILE A 138 -2.20 -16.35 -6.18
C ILE A 138 -1.60 -15.77 -7.47
N GLU A 139 -2.32 -14.82 -8.06
CA GLU A 139 -1.91 -14.10 -9.26
C GLU A 139 -0.49 -13.51 -9.13
N GLN A 140 0.34 -13.78 -10.13
CA GLN A 140 1.68 -13.22 -10.28
C GLN A 140 1.66 -11.94 -11.13
N PRO A 141 2.74 -11.14 -11.15
CA PRO A 141 2.87 -10.01 -12.06
C PRO A 141 2.55 -10.39 -13.51
N ARG A 142 1.78 -9.53 -14.18
CA ARG A 142 1.42 -9.65 -15.59
C ARG A 142 2.54 -9.11 -16.48
N PRO A 143 2.67 -9.58 -17.73
CA PRO A 143 3.60 -9.03 -18.71
C PRO A 143 3.46 -7.51 -18.91
N THR A 144 2.24 -6.98 -18.85
CA THR A 144 1.98 -5.54 -19.00
C THR A 144 2.02 -4.74 -17.70
N ASP A 145 2.33 -5.35 -16.55
CA ASP A 145 2.46 -4.60 -15.30
C ASP A 145 3.71 -3.69 -15.36
N PRO A 146 3.67 -2.48 -14.76
CA PRO A 146 4.80 -1.57 -14.79
C PRO A 146 6.04 -2.16 -14.10
N GLU A 147 7.16 -2.21 -14.82
CA GLU A 147 8.48 -2.50 -14.27
C GLU A 147 9.53 -1.58 -14.92
N PRO A 148 10.61 -1.23 -14.20
CA PRO A 148 11.70 -0.49 -14.81
C PRO A 148 12.33 -1.30 -15.98
N PRO A 149 12.74 -0.62 -17.07
CA PRO A 149 13.34 -1.28 -18.22
C PRO A 149 14.66 -1.95 -17.85
N VAL A 150 15.44 -1.30 -16.99
CA VAL A 150 16.68 -1.83 -16.41
C VAL A 150 16.49 -1.97 -14.89
N PRO A 151 16.61 -3.19 -14.33
CA PRO A 151 16.57 -3.39 -12.89
C PRO A 151 17.70 -2.64 -12.18
N ASP A 152 17.34 -1.72 -11.28
CA ASP A 152 18.27 -1.06 -10.37
C ASP A 152 18.22 -1.75 -9.00
N TRP A 153 19.35 -2.27 -8.53
CA TRP A 153 19.47 -3.01 -7.26
C TRP A 153 20.13 -2.18 -6.15
N ASP A 154 20.41 -0.89 -6.39
CA ASP A 154 20.88 0.00 -5.34
C ASP A 154 19.78 0.14 -4.26
N ARG A 155 20.17 -0.03 -3.00
CA ARG A 155 19.30 0.14 -1.84
C ARG A 155 18.84 1.60 -1.70
N ALA A 156 19.66 2.55 -2.17
CA ALA A 156 19.35 3.97 -2.13
C ALA A 156 18.52 4.44 -3.32
N ALA A 157 18.31 3.60 -4.34
CA ALA A 157 17.57 3.98 -5.54
C ALA A 157 16.11 4.30 -5.23
N LYS A 158 15.75 5.56 -5.44
CA LYS A 158 14.37 6.04 -5.28
C LYS A 158 13.57 5.72 -6.54
N GLY A 159 12.47 4.98 -6.36
CA GLY A 159 11.46 4.76 -7.39
C GLY A 159 10.27 5.71 -7.21
N PRO A 160 9.27 5.66 -8.10
CA PRO A 160 7.99 6.28 -7.82
C PRO A 160 7.39 5.68 -6.55
N GLU A 161 6.80 6.52 -5.70
CA GLU A 161 6.09 6.02 -4.53
C GLU A 161 4.76 5.39 -4.97
N ILE A 162 4.32 4.39 -4.21
CA ILE A 162 3.01 3.79 -4.41
C ILE A 162 1.91 4.87 -4.23
N ASP A 163 0.95 4.88 -5.14
CA ASP A 163 -0.15 5.87 -5.20
C ASP A 163 0.29 7.33 -5.41
N ASP A 164 1.53 7.59 -5.78
CA ASP A 164 2.00 8.95 -6.06
C ASP A 164 1.18 9.61 -7.19
N GLY A 165 0.71 10.84 -6.93
CA GLY A 165 -0.16 11.58 -7.83
C GLY A 165 -1.52 10.93 -8.13
N LEU A 166 -1.91 9.86 -7.42
CA LEU A 166 -3.13 9.12 -7.72
C LEU A 166 -4.37 9.97 -7.44
N VAL A 167 -5.15 10.23 -8.49
CA VAL A 167 -6.47 10.87 -8.39
C VAL A 167 -7.53 9.79 -8.21
N LEU A 168 -8.31 9.92 -7.13
CA LEU A 168 -9.51 9.12 -6.89
C LEU A 168 -10.70 9.82 -7.53
N ASP A 169 -11.10 9.30 -8.69
CA ASP A 169 -12.25 9.79 -9.44
C ASP A 169 -13.26 8.64 -9.63
N PRO A 170 -14.42 8.67 -8.94
CA PRO A 170 -15.43 7.63 -9.08
C PRO A 170 -16.11 7.65 -10.45
N ASP A 171 -16.05 8.77 -11.19
CA ASP A 171 -16.73 8.97 -12.46
C ASP A 171 -15.80 8.77 -13.67
N ALA A 172 -14.51 8.48 -13.42
CA ALA A 172 -13.54 8.18 -14.47
C ALA A 172 -13.95 6.92 -15.28
N PRO A 173 -13.87 6.96 -16.63
CA PRO A 173 -14.15 5.80 -17.46
C PRO A 173 -13.24 4.61 -17.12
N VAL A 174 -13.81 3.41 -17.11
CA VAL A 174 -13.10 2.16 -16.83
C VAL A 174 -13.04 1.27 -18.06
N THR A 175 -12.06 0.37 -18.10
CA THR A 175 -12.00 -0.69 -19.11
C THR A 175 -13.04 -1.79 -18.82
N PRO A 176 -13.38 -2.66 -19.80
CA PRO A 176 -14.30 -3.78 -19.56
C PRO A 176 -13.89 -4.69 -18.39
N SER A 177 -12.62 -5.08 -18.31
CA SER A 177 -12.11 -5.92 -17.22
C SER A 177 -12.20 -5.23 -15.86
N GLN A 178 -11.89 -3.93 -15.79
CA GLN A 178 -12.06 -3.14 -14.56
C GLN A 178 -13.55 -3.02 -14.17
N ALA A 179 -14.45 -2.90 -15.14
CA ALA A 179 -15.89 -2.83 -14.88
C ALA A 179 -16.41 -4.14 -14.28
N VAL A 180 -16.04 -5.27 -14.88
CA VAL A 180 -16.40 -6.61 -14.39
C VAL A 180 -15.87 -6.82 -12.97
N GLU A 181 -14.62 -6.46 -12.71
CA GLU A 181 -14.00 -6.61 -11.40
C GLU A 181 -14.68 -5.74 -10.33
N ARG A 182 -14.98 -4.47 -10.63
CA ARG A 182 -15.72 -3.57 -9.72
C ARG A 182 -17.11 -4.11 -9.42
N LEU A 183 -17.83 -4.63 -10.42
CA LEU A 183 -19.15 -5.22 -10.22
C LEU A 183 -19.08 -6.49 -9.37
N ALA A 184 -18.12 -7.37 -9.62
CA ALA A 184 -17.93 -8.60 -8.86
C ALA A 184 -17.58 -8.36 -7.39
N LEU A 185 -16.86 -7.28 -7.09
CA LEU A 185 -16.41 -6.94 -5.74
C LEU A 185 -17.30 -5.91 -5.03
N ARG A 186 -18.36 -5.42 -5.67
CA ARG A 186 -19.26 -4.41 -5.10
C ARG A 186 -19.84 -4.86 -3.76
N ASP A 187 -20.28 -6.11 -3.73
CA ASP A 187 -20.91 -6.74 -2.57
C ASP A 187 -19.90 -7.44 -1.65
N LEU A 188 -18.59 -7.19 -1.83
CA LEU A 188 -17.54 -7.77 -0.99
C LEU A 188 -17.77 -7.41 0.47
N CYS A 189 -18.11 -8.41 1.28
CA CYS A 189 -18.39 -8.25 2.69
C CYS A 189 -17.76 -9.40 3.47
N TYR A 190 -17.21 -9.12 4.65
CA TYR A 190 -16.73 -10.15 5.55
C TYR A 190 -17.91 -10.99 6.06
N ALA A 191 -18.06 -12.18 5.48
CA ALA A 191 -19.07 -13.16 5.83
C ALA A 191 -18.36 -14.44 6.31
N GLY A 192 -18.62 -14.86 7.55
CA GLY A 192 -18.05 -16.07 8.14
C GLY A 192 -17.64 -15.88 9.60
N GLU A 193 -17.79 -16.94 10.40
CA GLU A 193 -17.57 -16.91 11.85
C GLU A 193 -16.11 -16.68 12.26
N ARG A 194 -15.17 -16.85 11.32
CA ARG A 194 -13.75 -16.49 11.53
C ARG A 194 -13.53 -15.00 11.79
N PHE A 195 -14.48 -14.15 11.41
CA PHE A 195 -14.41 -12.71 11.63
C PHE A 195 -15.24 -12.32 12.86
N PRO A 196 -14.69 -11.46 13.75
CA PRO A 196 -15.42 -10.89 14.89
C PRO A 196 -16.77 -10.26 14.48
N GLU A 197 -17.74 -10.26 15.40
CA GLU A 197 -19.11 -9.81 15.11
C GLU A 197 -19.20 -8.33 14.74
N ASP A 198 -18.44 -7.49 15.44
CA ASP A 198 -18.29 -6.06 15.17
C ASP A 198 -17.70 -5.80 13.77
N VAL A 199 -16.65 -6.53 13.39
CA VAL A 199 -16.06 -6.47 12.04
C VAL A 199 -17.10 -6.83 10.97
N ARG A 200 -17.91 -7.89 11.21
CA ARG A 200 -18.99 -8.29 10.29
C ARG A 200 -20.13 -7.28 10.25
N ALA A 201 -20.46 -6.63 11.36
CA ALA A 201 -21.48 -5.59 11.43
C ALA A 201 -21.03 -4.34 10.67
N ASP A 202 -19.79 -3.90 10.87
CA ASP A 202 -19.20 -2.77 10.17
C ASP A 202 -19.10 -3.02 8.66
N ALA A 203 -18.67 -4.23 8.25
CA ALA A 203 -18.62 -4.60 6.83
C ALA A 203 -19.99 -4.58 6.15
N ARG A 204 -21.06 -5.01 6.85
CA ARG A 204 -22.43 -4.91 6.33
C ARG A 204 -22.91 -3.47 6.21
N ARG A 205 -22.69 -2.64 7.24
CA ARG A 205 -23.04 -1.21 7.20
C ARG A 205 -22.32 -0.47 6.08
N ALA A 206 -21.09 -0.86 5.77
CA ALA A 206 -20.34 -0.27 4.67
C ALA A 206 -21.00 -0.46 3.30
N LEU A 207 -21.77 -1.54 3.09
CA LEU A 207 -22.54 -1.74 1.85
C LEU A 207 -23.62 -0.67 1.66
N ASP A 208 -24.24 -0.20 2.74
CA ASP A 208 -25.29 0.81 2.68
C ASP A 208 -24.72 2.23 2.64
N THR A 209 -23.68 2.49 3.43
CA THR A 209 -23.10 3.84 3.59
C THR A 209 -22.13 4.21 2.46
N HIS A 210 -21.44 3.21 1.91
CA HIS A 210 -20.43 3.36 0.87
C HIS A 210 -20.65 2.28 -0.22
N PRO A 211 -21.78 2.36 -0.95
CA PRO A 211 -22.26 1.30 -1.85
C PRO A 211 -21.46 1.16 -3.15
N ASP A 212 -20.63 2.15 -3.47
CA ASP A 212 -19.78 2.13 -4.67
C ASP A 212 -18.36 1.69 -4.31
N VAL A 213 -17.62 1.24 -5.32
CA VAL A 213 -16.24 0.77 -5.15
C VAL A 213 -15.32 1.36 -6.20
N LEU A 214 -14.12 1.74 -5.76
CA LEU A 214 -13.02 2.17 -6.59
C LEU A 214 -11.85 1.21 -6.39
N LEU A 215 -11.25 0.76 -7.49
CA LEU A 215 -10.07 -0.11 -7.45
C LEU A 215 -8.84 0.76 -7.66
N LEU A 216 -7.92 0.75 -6.69
CA LEU A 216 -6.63 1.41 -6.82
C LEU A 216 -5.73 0.64 -7.81
N PRO A 217 -4.67 1.29 -8.34
CA PRO A 217 -3.67 0.62 -9.16
C PRO A 217 -3.12 -0.64 -8.48
N ALA A 218 -2.70 -1.59 -9.33
CA ALA A 218 -2.10 -2.83 -8.86
C ALA A 218 -0.83 -2.54 -8.04
N ALA A 219 -0.65 -3.33 -7.01
CA ALA A 219 0.52 -3.35 -6.17
C ALA A 219 1.14 -4.75 -6.18
N PHE A 220 2.33 -4.87 -5.63
CA PHE A 220 3.08 -6.12 -5.59
C PHE A 220 3.56 -6.41 -4.19
N THR A 221 3.27 -7.61 -3.70
CA THR A 221 3.59 -8.05 -2.35
C THR A 221 4.41 -9.32 -2.43
N VAL A 222 5.34 -9.51 -1.51
CA VAL A 222 6.02 -10.80 -1.33
C VAL A 222 5.13 -11.67 -0.45
N ALA A 223 4.68 -12.81 -0.98
CA ALA A 223 3.94 -13.81 -0.22
C ALA A 223 4.79 -15.06 -0.02
N GLU A 224 4.77 -15.60 1.20
CA GLU A 224 5.37 -16.87 1.54
C GLU A 224 4.30 -17.96 1.52
N GLN A 225 4.54 -19.03 0.76
CA GLN A 225 3.75 -20.25 0.80
C GLN A 225 4.32 -21.18 1.88
N SER A 226 3.47 -21.56 2.82
CA SER A 226 3.75 -22.58 3.83
C SER A 226 2.71 -23.69 3.76
N ALA A 227 2.87 -24.75 4.57
CA ALA A 227 1.89 -25.83 4.67
C ALA A 227 0.47 -25.33 5.03
N GLY A 228 0.36 -24.19 5.71
CA GLY A 228 -0.91 -23.55 6.11
C GLY A 228 -1.50 -22.60 5.06
N GLY A 229 -0.88 -22.46 3.89
CA GLY A 229 -1.31 -21.54 2.83
C GLY A 229 -0.36 -20.36 2.64
N TRP A 230 -0.88 -19.32 1.99
CA TRP A 230 -0.13 -18.11 1.65
C TRP A 230 -0.22 -17.06 2.75
N ARG A 231 0.91 -16.44 3.10
CA ARG A 231 0.97 -15.27 3.99
C ARG A 231 1.80 -14.15 3.36
N PRO A 232 1.36 -12.89 3.42
CA PRO A 232 2.22 -11.78 3.03
C PRO A 232 3.39 -11.63 4.02
N VAL A 233 4.59 -11.40 3.51
CA VAL A 233 5.80 -11.11 4.30
C VAL A 233 6.39 -9.74 4.01
N SER A 234 5.77 -8.98 3.10
CA SER A 234 6.02 -7.55 2.87
C SER A 234 4.71 -6.76 2.86
N GLY A 235 4.82 -5.43 2.87
CA GLY A 235 3.74 -4.55 2.41
C GLY A 235 3.65 -4.50 0.88
N PRO A 236 2.67 -3.77 0.34
CA PRO A 236 2.54 -3.55 -1.10
C PRO A 236 3.63 -2.62 -1.64
N HIS A 237 4.09 -2.91 -2.85
CA HIS A 237 5.08 -2.15 -3.60
C HIS A 237 4.54 -1.68 -4.95
N GLU A 238 5.13 -0.61 -5.50
CA GLU A 238 4.74 0.05 -6.75
C GLU A 238 5.00 -0.79 -8.01
N SER A 239 5.94 -1.74 -7.94
CA SER A 239 6.31 -2.61 -9.05
C SER A 239 6.77 -3.98 -8.55
N ALA A 240 6.71 -4.99 -9.43
CA ALA A 240 7.24 -6.30 -9.11
C ALA A 240 8.75 -6.27 -8.83
N HIS A 241 9.50 -5.39 -9.52
CA HIS A 241 10.92 -5.17 -9.22
C HIS A 241 11.13 -4.61 -7.81
N ALA A 242 10.32 -3.65 -7.38
CA ALA A 242 10.39 -3.11 -6.02
C ALA A 242 10.10 -4.17 -4.94
N ALA A 243 9.15 -5.08 -5.20
CA ALA A 243 8.93 -6.24 -4.33
C ALA A 243 10.10 -7.24 -4.34
N ARG A 244 10.80 -7.44 -5.47
CA ARG A 244 12.05 -8.22 -5.50
C ARG A 244 13.15 -7.55 -4.68
N ARG A 245 13.29 -6.21 -4.76
CA ARG A 245 14.25 -5.46 -3.95
C ARG A 245 13.95 -5.57 -2.46
N SER A 246 12.69 -5.54 -2.06
CA SER A 246 12.33 -5.71 -0.65
C SER A 246 12.65 -7.11 -0.14
N LEU A 247 12.48 -8.16 -0.97
CA LEU A 247 12.92 -9.51 -0.65
C LEU A 247 14.46 -9.65 -0.62
N ASP A 248 15.19 -9.01 -1.55
CA ASP A 248 16.67 -8.96 -1.52
C ASP A 248 17.18 -8.30 -0.23
N PHE A 249 16.57 -7.19 0.17
CA PHE A 249 16.86 -6.53 1.44
C PHE A 249 16.52 -7.41 2.63
N ALA A 250 15.38 -8.10 2.59
CA ALA A 250 14.97 -9.03 3.64
C ALA A 250 15.99 -10.16 3.82
N LEU A 251 16.40 -10.80 2.73
CA LEU A 251 17.36 -11.90 2.72
C LEU A 251 18.76 -11.45 3.15
N THR A 252 19.21 -10.28 2.73
CA THR A 252 20.62 -9.88 2.94
C THR A 252 20.84 -9.10 4.22
N TRP A 253 19.88 -8.28 4.63
CA TRP A 253 20.07 -7.35 5.74
C TRP A 253 19.15 -7.65 6.92
N MET A 254 17.84 -7.72 6.68
CA MET A 254 16.83 -7.75 7.75
C MET A 254 16.76 -9.10 8.47
N TRP A 255 16.52 -10.19 7.75
CA TRP A 255 16.35 -11.52 8.35
C TRP A 255 17.64 -12.03 9.01
N PRO A 256 18.84 -11.88 8.41
CA PRO A 256 20.08 -12.25 9.10
C PRO A 256 20.27 -11.57 10.45
N ARG A 257 19.92 -10.27 10.58
CA ARG A 257 19.98 -9.54 11.85
C ARG A 257 18.91 -10.00 12.84
N MET A 258 17.65 -10.00 12.43
CA MET A 258 16.54 -10.41 13.31
C MET A 258 16.68 -11.85 13.82
N ARG A 259 17.39 -12.72 13.09
CA ARG A 259 17.64 -14.12 13.48
C ARG A 259 18.99 -14.31 14.19
N GLY A 260 19.71 -13.22 14.48
CA GLY A 260 20.99 -13.25 15.20
C GLY A 260 22.18 -13.80 14.39
N HIS A 261 22.04 -13.95 13.07
CA HIS A 261 23.14 -14.35 12.19
C HIS A 261 24.10 -13.20 11.89
N ILE A 262 23.69 -11.94 12.03
CA ILE A 262 24.57 -10.76 12.05
C ILE A 262 24.38 -10.08 13.40
N PRO A 263 25.44 -9.72 14.15
CA PRO A 263 25.30 -9.04 15.44
C PRO A 263 24.62 -7.67 15.28
N ASP A 264 23.85 -7.26 16.28
CA ASP A 264 23.14 -5.96 16.24
C ASP A 264 24.10 -4.76 16.27
N ASP A 265 25.30 -4.92 16.84
CA ASP A 265 26.37 -3.92 16.91
C ASP A 265 27.33 -3.96 15.70
N ALA A 266 27.09 -4.83 14.72
CA ALA A 266 27.87 -4.85 13.49
C ALA A 266 27.63 -3.58 12.66
N ASP A 267 28.58 -3.27 11.78
CA ASP A 267 28.47 -2.16 10.82
C ASP A 267 27.06 -2.18 10.16
N PRO A 268 26.29 -1.06 10.23
CA PRO A 268 24.98 -0.96 9.59
C PRO A 268 24.99 -1.29 8.09
N GLN A 269 26.13 -1.15 7.42
CA GLN A 269 26.29 -1.49 6.00
C GLN A 269 26.62 -2.96 5.76
N ALA A 270 27.09 -3.69 6.78
CA ALA A 270 27.37 -5.12 6.65
C ALA A 270 26.08 -5.91 6.40
N ASP A 271 26.14 -6.92 5.55
CA ASP A 271 25.00 -7.76 5.18
C ASP A 271 25.45 -9.20 4.89
N ALA A 272 24.53 -10.09 4.55
CA ALA A 272 24.85 -11.48 4.25
C ALA A 272 25.93 -11.62 3.17
N ARG A 273 26.01 -10.70 2.19
CA ARG A 273 27.00 -10.73 1.12
C ARG A 273 28.38 -10.30 1.62
N THR A 274 28.48 -9.24 2.42
CA THR A 274 29.77 -8.81 2.97
C THR A 274 30.34 -9.89 3.90
N TRP A 275 29.49 -10.43 4.79
CA TRP A 275 29.89 -11.51 5.70
C TRP A 275 30.26 -12.80 4.98
N ALA A 276 29.60 -13.13 3.86
CA ALA A 276 29.97 -14.28 3.03
C ALA A 276 31.31 -14.10 2.32
N ARG A 277 31.72 -12.87 1.99
CA ARG A 277 33.04 -12.55 1.39
C ARG A 277 34.16 -12.52 2.43
N ASP A 278 33.87 -12.01 3.63
CA ASP A 278 34.84 -11.80 4.70
C ASP A 278 35.02 -13.03 5.61
N GLY A 279 34.12 -14.02 5.50
CA GLY A 279 34.08 -15.22 6.32
C GLY A 279 35.21 -16.22 6.09
N ALA A 280 36.02 -16.41 7.13
CA ALA A 280 37.02 -17.48 7.27
C ALA A 280 36.43 -18.89 7.13
N ALA A 281 37.27 -19.84 6.70
CA ALA A 281 37.10 -21.29 6.53
C ALA A 281 35.66 -21.89 6.58
N PRO A 282 35.25 -22.73 5.60
CA PRO A 282 33.91 -23.35 5.48
C PRO A 282 33.35 -24.14 6.69
N ALA A 283 34.10 -24.26 7.80
CA ALA A 283 33.70 -24.93 9.02
C ALA A 283 32.81 -24.07 9.96
N ASP A 284 32.73 -22.74 9.76
CA ASP A 284 31.81 -21.91 10.55
C ASP A 284 30.36 -22.00 10.02
N ARG A 285 29.49 -22.62 10.82
CA ARG A 285 28.05 -22.76 10.54
C ARG A 285 27.36 -21.42 10.29
N ARG A 286 27.84 -20.34 10.90
CA ARG A 286 27.29 -18.98 10.71
C ARG A 286 27.63 -18.45 9.32
N ALA A 287 28.89 -18.56 8.90
CA ALA A 287 29.34 -18.15 7.57
C ALA A 287 28.60 -18.93 6.48
N ALA A 288 28.44 -20.25 6.63
CA ALA A 288 27.68 -21.08 5.70
C ALA A 288 26.20 -20.65 5.61
N ARG A 289 25.58 -20.24 6.72
CA ARG A 289 24.20 -19.73 6.73
C ARG A 289 24.11 -18.40 5.97
N LEU A 290 25.01 -17.46 6.22
CA LEU A 290 25.02 -16.15 5.56
C LEU A 290 25.31 -16.27 4.05
N ALA A 291 26.18 -17.20 3.65
CA ALA A 291 26.39 -17.53 2.25
C ALA A 291 25.08 -18.00 1.57
N ALA A 292 24.30 -18.87 2.21
CA ALA A 292 23.01 -19.32 1.67
C ALA A 292 22.00 -18.16 1.50
N TYR A 293 21.95 -17.20 2.43
CA TYR A 293 21.14 -15.98 2.26
C TYR A 293 21.60 -15.13 1.07
N ALA A 294 22.92 -14.95 0.93
CA ALA A 294 23.51 -14.20 -0.17
C ALA A 294 23.18 -14.84 -1.53
N GLU A 295 23.35 -16.16 -1.65
CA GLU A 295 23.02 -16.93 -2.87
C GLU A 295 21.53 -16.85 -3.24
N ALA A 296 20.64 -16.96 -2.24
CA ALA A 296 19.20 -16.82 -2.45
C ALA A 296 18.84 -15.41 -2.96
N ALA A 297 19.47 -14.38 -2.41
CA ALA A 297 19.28 -13.00 -2.87
C ALA A 297 19.88 -12.77 -4.27
N ASP A 298 21.03 -13.36 -4.58
CA ASP A 298 21.65 -13.27 -5.91
C ASP A 298 20.82 -13.98 -6.99
N THR A 299 20.06 -15.01 -6.63
CA THR A 299 19.07 -15.64 -7.52
C THR A 299 18.01 -14.62 -8.00
N LEU A 300 17.56 -13.72 -7.13
CA LEU A 300 16.62 -12.65 -7.51
C LEU A 300 17.23 -11.68 -8.53
N ARG A 301 18.56 -11.49 -8.49
CA ARG A 301 19.31 -10.58 -9.36
C ARG A 301 19.61 -11.16 -10.74
N ALA A 302 19.48 -12.48 -10.91
CA ALA A 302 19.74 -13.16 -12.19
C ALA A 302 18.71 -12.83 -13.29
N GLY A 303 17.56 -12.25 -12.94
CA GLY A 303 16.53 -11.84 -13.90
C GLY A 303 15.26 -11.35 -13.22
N ARG A 304 14.12 -11.39 -13.93
CA ARG A 304 12.80 -11.03 -13.37
C ARG A 304 12.19 -12.23 -12.61
N VAL A 305 12.90 -12.72 -11.60
CA VAL A 305 12.50 -13.90 -10.81
C VAL A 305 11.36 -13.53 -9.87
N ASN A 306 10.19 -14.15 -10.06
CA ASN A 306 9.00 -13.92 -9.24
C ASN A 306 8.73 -15.04 -8.22
N ARG A 307 9.54 -16.11 -8.22
CA ARG A 307 9.41 -17.23 -7.29
C ARG A 307 10.80 -17.67 -6.84
N LEU A 308 11.00 -17.75 -5.53
CA LEU A 308 12.25 -18.13 -4.88
C LEU A 308 11.97 -19.22 -3.84
N GLU A 309 12.73 -20.31 -3.87
CA GLU A 309 12.70 -21.32 -2.83
C GLU A 309 13.89 -21.12 -1.90
N PHE A 310 13.61 -20.92 -0.60
CA PHE A 310 14.65 -20.68 0.39
C PHE A 310 14.22 -21.22 1.75
N GLU A 311 15.11 -21.96 2.41
CA GLU A 311 14.89 -22.58 3.73
C GLU A 311 13.58 -23.40 3.85
N GLY A 312 13.17 -24.06 2.77
CA GLY A 312 11.97 -24.90 2.73
C GLY A 312 10.64 -24.14 2.59
N ALA A 313 10.70 -22.83 2.32
CA ALA A 313 9.54 -22.01 1.98
C ALA A 313 9.63 -21.52 0.52
N VAL A 314 8.48 -21.28 -0.10
CA VAL A 314 8.38 -20.62 -1.41
C VAL A 314 8.00 -19.16 -1.18
N TYR A 315 8.84 -18.24 -1.60
CA TYR A 315 8.54 -16.81 -1.66
C TYR A 315 8.11 -16.46 -3.09
N GLN A 316 6.98 -15.80 -3.24
CA GLN A 316 6.43 -15.42 -4.53
C GLN A 316 6.07 -13.94 -4.54
N ILE A 317 6.44 -13.24 -5.61
CA ILE A 317 5.92 -11.91 -5.90
C ILE A 317 4.50 -12.10 -6.43
N VAL A 318 3.54 -11.59 -5.67
CA VAL A 318 2.11 -11.67 -6.02
C VAL A 318 1.58 -10.29 -6.37
N ARG A 319 0.65 -10.26 -7.30
CA ARG A 319 -0.05 -9.06 -7.72
C ARG A 319 -1.26 -8.86 -6.83
N THR A 320 -1.27 -7.78 -6.06
CA THR A 320 -2.38 -7.39 -5.19
C THR A 320 -3.10 -6.17 -5.74
N ARG A 321 -4.32 -5.94 -5.28
CA ARG A 321 -5.14 -4.78 -5.57
C ARG A 321 -5.76 -4.29 -4.28
N ARG A 322 -6.21 -3.04 -4.28
CA ARG A 322 -6.85 -2.41 -3.13
C ARG A 322 -8.22 -1.90 -3.54
N LEU A 323 -9.25 -2.36 -2.85
CA LEU A 323 -10.64 -1.95 -3.06
C LEU A 323 -11.00 -0.91 -2.01
N LEU A 324 -11.28 0.30 -2.46
CA LEU A 324 -11.76 1.40 -1.63
C LEU A 324 -13.27 1.52 -1.81
N ARG A 325 -14.03 1.62 -0.71
CA ARG A 325 -15.47 1.88 -0.79
C ARG A 325 -15.73 3.37 -0.87
N TRP A 326 -16.82 3.73 -1.54
CA TRP A 326 -17.16 5.11 -1.84
C TRP A 326 -18.63 5.40 -1.52
N GLY A 327 -18.86 6.49 -0.80
CA GLY A 327 -20.18 6.97 -0.41
C GLY A 327 -20.45 8.39 -0.95
N PRO A 328 -21.59 8.99 -0.57
CA PRO A 328 -21.96 10.32 -1.03
C PRO A 328 -20.94 11.41 -0.68
N ASP A 329 -20.26 11.28 0.46
CA ASP A 329 -19.21 12.20 0.95
C ASP A 329 -17.78 11.73 0.60
N GLY A 330 -17.63 10.84 -0.38
CA GLY A 330 -16.32 10.41 -0.86
C GLY A 330 -15.85 9.05 -0.32
N PRO A 331 -14.53 8.84 -0.19
CA PRO A 331 -13.96 7.55 0.18
C PRO A 331 -14.29 7.17 1.63
N GLU A 332 -14.48 5.87 1.88
CA GLU A 332 -14.72 5.30 3.20
C GLU A 332 -13.50 5.52 4.12
N GLY A 333 -13.76 6.01 5.33
CA GLY A 333 -12.76 6.12 6.39
C GLY A 333 -12.62 4.84 7.23
N PRO A 334 -11.83 4.89 8.32
CA PRO A 334 -11.75 3.78 9.27
C PRO A 334 -13.10 3.39 9.85
N ARG A 335 -13.29 2.10 10.06
CA ARG A 335 -14.45 1.53 10.75
C ARG A 335 -14.19 1.50 12.25
N PRO A 336 -15.23 1.55 13.11
CA PRO A 336 -15.10 1.35 14.55
C PRO A 336 -14.32 0.09 14.95
N SER A 337 -14.43 -1.00 14.18
CA SER A 337 -13.69 -2.25 14.40
C SER A 337 -12.22 -2.20 14.00
N ASP A 338 -11.76 -1.15 13.32
CA ASP A 338 -10.36 -1.03 12.89
C ASP A 338 -9.48 -0.63 14.08
N VAL A 339 -8.57 -1.52 14.47
CA VAL A 339 -7.74 -1.38 15.66
C VAL A 339 -6.53 -0.49 15.39
N ASN A 340 -6.22 0.42 16.31
CA ASN A 340 -5.01 1.22 16.29
C ASN A 340 -3.90 0.48 17.03
N SER A 341 -2.68 0.45 16.49
CA SER A 341 -1.53 -0.19 17.17
C SER A 341 -0.86 0.71 18.22
N GLN A 342 -1.16 2.01 18.22
CA GLN A 342 -0.61 2.99 19.15
C GLN A 342 -1.62 4.14 19.37
N ASP A 343 -1.41 4.92 20.43
CA ASP A 343 -2.12 6.17 20.67
C ASP A 343 -1.47 7.34 19.93
N PRO A 344 -2.24 8.43 19.65
CA PRO A 344 -1.66 9.68 19.18
C PRO A 344 -0.52 10.14 20.08
N ALA A 345 0.57 10.58 19.46
CA ALA A 345 1.73 11.11 20.15
C ALA A 345 2.41 12.18 19.30
N ARG A 346 3.24 13.00 19.93
CA ARG A 346 4.15 13.92 19.26
C ARG A 346 5.28 13.14 18.61
N ILE A 347 5.46 13.33 17.30
CA ILE A 347 6.46 12.60 16.50
C ILE A 347 7.63 13.51 16.11
N HIS A 348 7.38 14.82 16.00
CA HIS A 348 8.37 15.80 15.54
C HIS A 348 8.66 16.87 16.60
N LEU A 349 9.83 17.47 16.50
CA LEU A 349 10.19 18.68 17.26
C LEU A 349 9.25 19.84 16.90
N ALA A 350 9.12 20.82 17.80
CA ALA A 350 8.22 21.95 17.59
C ALA A 350 8.80 22.88 16.52
N LEU A 351 7.91 23.56 15.81
CA LEU A 351 8.28 24.63 14.89
C LEU A 351 7.79 25.97 15.45
N ASP A 352 8.59 27.02 15.29
CA ASP A 352 8.13 28.39 15.52
C ASP A 352 7.26 28.90 14.34
N GLU A 353 6.72 30.12 14.48
CA GLU A 353 5.91 30.73 13.43
C GLU A 353 6.68 31.05 12.14
N ASP A 354 8.01 30.94 12.14
CA ASP A 354 8.88 31.17 10.99
C ASP A 354 9.36 29.87 10.32
N GLY A 355 8.98 28.71 10.88
CA GLY A 355 9.35 27.39 10.35
C GLY A 355 10.69 26.87 10.88
N ASN A 356 11.27 27.51 11.91
CA ASN A 356 12.48 27.01 12.55
C ASN A 356 12.15 25.94 13.59
N VAL A 357 12.98 24.90 13.63
CA VAL A 357 12.90 23.85 14.64
C VAL A 357 13.33 24.39 16.00
N ILE A 358 12.46 24.24 16.99
CA ILE A 358 12.73 24.58 18.39
C ILE A 358 13.30 23.32 19.07
N PRO A 359 14.55 23.36 19.56
CA PRO A 359 15.11 22.26 20.36
C PRO A 359 14.26 22.01 21.61
N GLU A 360 14.18 20.75 22.05
CA GLU A 360 13.66 20.46 23.38
C GLU A 360 14.73 20.81 24.43
N ASP A 361 14.32 21.53 25.49
CA ASP A 361 15.16 21.85 26.65
C ASP A 361 15.42 20.64 27.54
#